data_AF-A0A6P6TSH7-F1
#
_entry.id   AF-A0A6P6TSH7-F1
#
_cell.length_a   1.000
_cell.length_b   1.000
_cell.length_c   1.000
_cell.angle_alpha   90.00
_cell.angle_beta   90.00
_cell.angle_gamma   90.00
#
_symmetry.space_group_name_H-M   'P 1'
#
loop_
_entity.id
_entity.type
_entity.pdbx_description
1 polymer ?
#
loop_
_entity_poly.entity_id
_entity_poly.type
_entity_poly.pdbx_seq_one_letter_code
_entity_poly.pdbx_strand_id
1 'polypeptide(L)'
;MDLSSNSIPLSLFLAFVLALLMQWKRPNAAAQKQKLPPSPWKLPFIGNLHHLVGSLPHHALRKLAQKHGPLMHLQLGELSAIVVSSPRMAEEVMKTHDLAFADRAVSQATRIVVYGASDIAFAPYGDYWRQMHKICTQELLSARTVQSFSPIRQAEASRLVSSIQALAGGKEPINIAEKLYMYSSSMIRRSAFGKVSRDDQNAFVLIIKDGVAAKGMEIADLFPSYKFLHFFSVVKIKLEKWMQKQDKVLSNILRQHIRDFATKKSSTGGEFGQEDLIDVLLRVRESGGLQCQMTDDNIKAVIVTVADLGGPADQVKFGLML
;
A
#
# COMPACT_ATOMS: atom_id res chain seq x y z
N MET A 1 -49.91 3.91 -27.07
CA MET A 1 -49.05 2.71 -27.05
C MET A 1 -47.63 3.17 -27.36
N ASP A 2 -46.83 3.33 -26.31
CA ASP A 2 -45.51 3.97 -26.31
C ASP A 2 -44.42 3.06 -26.92
N LEU A 3 -44.37 2.99 -28.26
CA LEU A 3 -43.33 2.25 -28.98
C LEU A 3 -41.98 3.00 -29.06
N SER A 4 -41.93 4.28 -28.66
CA SER A 4 -40.73 5.13 -28.71
C SER A 4 -39.82 5.03 -27.47
N SER A 5 -40.34 4.56 -26.33
CA SER A 5 -39.55 4.49 -25.08
C SER A 5 -38.58 3.31 -25.08
N ASN A 6 -38.92 2.19 -25.73
CA ASN A 6 -38.09 0.98 -25.77
C ASN A 6 -37.07 0.94 -26.93
N SER A 7 -37.15 1.85 -27.89
CA SER A 7 -36.27 1.85 -29.07
C SER A 7 -34.89 2.46 -28.78
N ILE A 8 -34.80 3.39 -27.83
CA ILE A 8 -33.52 3.96 -27.36
C ILE A 8 -32.64 2.90 -26.66
N PRO A 9 -33.11 2.18 -25.63
CA PRO A 9 -32.28 1.16 -24.96
C PRO A 9 -31.91 0.01 -25.90
N LEU A 10 -32.81 -0.39 -26.81
CA LEU A 10 -32.52 -1.42 -27.81
C LEU A 10 -31.45 -0.97 -28.82
N SER A 11 -31.50 0.28 -29.28
CA SER A 11 -30.48 0.85 -30.18
C SER A 11 -29.11 0.94 -29.50
N LEU A 12 -29.06 1.38 -28.24
CA LEU A 12 -27.83 1.40 -27.45
C LEU A 12 -27.27 -0.01 -27.24
N PHE A 13 -28.13 -1.00 -26.95
CA PHE A 13 -27.72 -2.40 -26.82
C PHE A 13 -27.17 -2.95 -28.15
N LEU A 14 -27.84 -2.69 -29.27
CA LEU A 14 -27.39 -3.17 -30.59
C LEU A 14 -26.07 -2.51 -31.00
N ALA A 15 -25.92 -1.20 -30.76
CA ALA A 15 -24.67 -0.47 -30.97
C ALA A 15 -23.53 -1.01 -30.10
N PHE A 16 -23.81 -1.34 -28.84
CA PHE A 16 -22.86 -1.98 -27.94
C PHE A 16 -22.43 -3.37 -28.44
N VAL A 17 -23.38 -4.21 -28.86
CA VAL A 17 -23.10 -5.53 -29.45
C VAL A 17 -22.29 -5.40 -30.74
N LEU A 18 -22.64 -4.46 -31.63
CA LEU A 18 -21.87 -4.18 -32.85
C LEU A 18 -20.45 -3.71 -32.53
N ALA A 19 -20.29 -2.82 -31.54
CA ALA A 19 -18.97 -2.38 -31.08
C ALA A 19 -18.13 -3.56 -30.56
N LEU A 20 -18.72 -4.45 -29.74
CA LEU A 20 -18.07 -5.68 -29.26
C LEU A 20 -17.66 -6.60 -30.42
N LEU A 21 -18.53 -6.81 -31.41
CA LEU A 21 -18.25 -7.64 -32.58
C LEU A 21 -17.14 -7.03 -33.46
N MET A 22 -17.16 -5.72 -33.68
CA MET A 22 -16.11 -5.02 -34.42
C MET A 22 -14.77 -5.11 -33.70
N GLN A 23 -14.75 -5.01 -32.37
CA GLN A 23 -13.54 -5.17 -31.56
C GLN A 23 -13.02 -6.60 -31.57
N TRP A 24 -13.91 -7.60 -31.54
CA TRP A 24 -13.52 -9.01 -31.60
C TRP A 24 -12.94 -9.37 -32.97
N LYS A 25 -13.42 -8.73 -34.04
CA LYS A 25 -12.91 -8.90 -35.40
C LYS A 25 -11.68 -8.04 -35.70
N ARG A 26 -11.28 -7.10 -34.84
CA ARG A 26 -10.04 -6.34 -35.06
C ARG A 26 -8.87 -7.33 -34.95
N PRO A 27 -8.12 -7.57 -36.04
CA PRO A 27 -6.90 -8.34 -35.93
C PRO A 27 -6.00 -7.62 -34.92
N ASN A 28 -5.46 -8.39 -33.97
CA ASN A 28 -4.60 -7.86 -32.93
C ASN A 28 -3.27 -7.46 -33.58
N ALA A 29 -3.23 -6.32 -34.26
CA ALA A 29 -2.07 -5.85 -35.03
C ALA A 29 -0.86 -5.57 -34.13
N ALA A 30 -1.07 -5.45 -32.82
CA ALA A 30 -0.03 -5.35 -31.80
C ALA A 30 0.51 -6.71 -31.30
N ALA A 31 -0.01 -7.85 -31.78
CA ALA A 31 0.62 -9.16 -31.58
C ALA A 31 1.88 -9.31 -32.45
N GLN A 32 2.75 -8.30 -32.42
CA GLN A 32 4.07 -8.33 -33.02
C GLN A 32 4.96 -9.24 -32.17
N LYS A 33 4.92 -10.56 -32.42
CA LYS A 33 5.92 -11.59 -32.07
C LYS A 33 6.66 -11.48 -30.71
N GLN A 34 6.10 -10.86 -29.68
CA GLN A 34 6.65 -10.96 -28.33
C GLN A 34 6.26 -12.32 -27.78
N LYS A 35 7.26 -13.11 -27.39
CA LYS A 35 7.07 -14.41 -26.74
C LYS A 35 6.56 -14.18 -25.32
N LEU A 36 5.28 -13.85 -25.19
CA LEU A 36 4.62 -13.77 -23.89
C LEU A 36 4.41 -15.18 -23.31
N PRO A 37 4.38 -15.33 -21.98
CA PRO A 37 3.96 -16.57 -21.35
C PRO A 37 2.53 -16.97 -21.75
N PRO A 38 2.14 -18.24 -21.54
CA PRO A 38 0.78 -18.71 -21.74
C PRO A 38 -0.25 -17.79 -21.07
N SER A 39 -1.39 -17.57 -21.69
CA SER A 39 -2.44 -16.69 -21.18
C SER A 39 -3.81 -17.35 -21.27
N PRO A 40 -4.66 -17.25 -20.23
CA PRO A 40 -6.06 -17.63 -20.34
C PRO A 40 -6.75 -16.78 -21.40
N TRP A 41 -7.86 -17.28 -21.93
CA TRP A 41 -8.67 -16.54 -22.89
C TRP A 41 -9.15 -15.20 -22.30
N LYS A 42 -9.25 -14.20 -23.19
CA LYS A 42 -9.49 -12.79 -22.86
C LYS A 42 -10.82 -12.34 -23.46
N LEU A 43 -11.54 -11.48 -22.72
CA LEU A 43 -12.67 -10.73 -23.26
C LEU A 43 -12.20 -9.39 -23.84
N PRO A 44 -12.90 -8.83 -24.85
CA PRO A 44 -12.65 -7.47 -25.31
C PRO A 44 -12.71 -6.46 -24.17
N PHE A 45 -11.88 -5.42 -24.24
CA PHE A 45 -11.73 -4.33 -23.26
C PHE A 45 -11.20 -4.73 -21.86
N ILE A 46 -11.83 -5.70 -21.20
CA ILE A 46 -11.51 -6.04 -19.80
C ILE A 46 -10.41 -7.10 -19.66
N GLY A 47 -10.05 -7.78 -20.75
CA GLY A 47 -9.05 -8.84 -20.75
C GLY A 47 -9.45 -10.04 -19.89
N ASN A 48 -8.60 -10.38 -18.93
CA ASN A 48 -8.72 -11.51 -18.01
C ASN A 48 -9.41 -11.13 -16.67
N LEU A 49 -9.86 -9.88 -16.46
CA LEU A 49 -10.50 -9.45 -15.20
C LEU A 49 -11.67 -10.34 -14.77
N HIS A 50 -12.44 -10.82 -15.73
CA HIS A 50 -13.59 -11.69 -15.49
C HIS A 50 -13.23 -13.02 -14.77
N HIS A 51 -11.99 -13.51 -14.90
CA HIS A 51 -11.54 -14.70 -14.17
C HIS A 51 -11.35 -14.47 -12.67
N LEU A 52 -11.26 -13.20 -12.23
CA LEU A 52 -11.02 -12.81 -10.85
C LEU A 52 -12.31 -12.51 -10.07
N VAL A 53 -13.46 -12.52 -10.74
CA VAL A 53 -14.76 -12.20 -10.15
C VAL A 53 -15.25 -13.35 -9.28
N GLY A 54 -15.84 -13.05 -8.12
CA GLY A 54 -16.53 -14.03 -7.28
C GLY A 54 -15.62 -14.90 -6.40
N SER A 55 -14.31 -14.65 -6.36
CA SER A 55 -13.40 -15.31 -5.42
C SER A 55 -12.29 -14.37 -4.97
N LEU A 56 -11.63 -14.69 -3.85
CA LEU A 56 -10.42 -13.98 -3.44
C LEU A 56 -9.39 -14.09 -4.57
N PRO A 57 -8.80 -13.00 -5.07
CA PRO A 57 -8.18 -13.14 -6.38
C PRO A 57 -6.87 -13.94 -6.35
N HIS A 58 -6.17 -14.09 -5.21
CA HIS A 58 -5.08 -15.08 -5.08
C HIS A 58 -5.56 -16.54 -5.23
N HIS A 59 -6.80 -16.87 -4.85
CA HIS A 59 -7.40 -18.18 -5.13
C HIS A 59 -7.70 -18.36 -6.62
N ALA A 60 -8.25 -17.33 -7.28
CA ALA A 60 -8.48 -17.35 -8.73
C ALA A 60 -7.16 -17.54 -9.49
N LEU A 61 -6.13 -16.76 -9.13
CA LEU A 61 -4.79 -16.85 -9.72
C LEU A 61 -4.18 -18.24 -9.55
N ARG A 62 -4.30 -18.85 -8.36
CA ARG A 62 -3.84 -20.23 -8.14
C ARG A 62 -4.54 -21.23 -9.08
N LYS A 63 -5.87 -21.14 -9.23
CA LYS A 63 -6.64 -22.01 -10.12
C LYS A 63 -6.24 -21.82 -11.59
N LEU A 64 -5.97 -20.58 -12.00
CA LEU A 64 -5.49 -20.27 -13.35
C LEU A 64 -4.08 -20.83 -13.58
N ALA A 65 -3.16 -20.67 -12.61
CA ALA A 65 -1.80 -21.19 -12.69
C ALA A 65 -1.76 -22.73 -12.79
N GLN A 66 -2.67 -23.43 -12.10
CA GLN A 66 -2.81 -24.89 -12.24
C GLN A 66 -3.15 -25.33 -13.68
N LYS A 67 -3.79 -24.47 -14.48
CA LYS A 67 -4.17 -24.76 -15.87
C LYS A 67 -3.17 -24.25 -16.90
N HIS A 68 -2.57 -23.09 -16.66
CA HIS A 68 -1.74 -22.38 -17.67
C HIS A 68 -0.24 -22.44 -17.37
N GLY A 69 0.13 -22.98 -16.20
CA GLY A 69 1.52 -23.17 -15.79
C GLY A 69 2.01 -22.14 -14.75
N PRO A 70 3.25 -22.31 -14.30
CA PRO A 70 3.84 -21.54 -13.20
C PRO A 70 4.25 -20.11 -13.56
N LEU A 71 4.17 -19.75 -14.85
CA LEU A 71 4.42 -18.42 -15.39
C LEU A 71 3.34 -18.16 -16.44
N MET A 72 2.45 -17.20 -16.18
CA MET A 72 1.36 -16.88 -17.10
C MET A 72 1.15 -15.37 -17.24
N HIS A 73 0.63 -14.97 -18.41
CA HIS A 73 0.28 -13.59 -18.70
C HIS A 73 -1.21 -13.34 -18.45
N LEU A 74 -1.53 -12.24 -17.78
CA LEU A 74 -2.88 -11.71 -17.66
C LEU A 74 -2.93 -10.28 -18.19
N GLN A 75 -3.99 -9.97 -18.94
CA GLN A 75 -4.35 -8.63 -19.33
C GLN A 75 -5.46 -8.13 -18.39
N LEU A 76 -5.21 -7.12 -17.56
CA LEU A 76 -6.19 -6.58 -16.61
C LEU A 76 -6.61 -5.18 -17.07
N GLY A 77 -7.68 -5.10 -17.88
CA GLY A 77 -7.98 -3.88 -18.61
C GLY A 77 -6.85 -3.55 -19.59
N GLU A 78 -6.20 -2.40 -19.42
CA GLU A 78 -5.03 -1.98 -20.18
C GLU A 78 -3.70 -2.42 -19.53
N LEU A 79 -3.72 -2.89 -18.28
CA LEU A 79 -2.52 -3.34 -17.59
C LEU A 79 -2.09 -4.75 -18.04
N SER A 80 -0.79 -4.91 -18.27
CA SER A 80 -0.15 -6.19 -18.58
C SER A 80 0.50 -6.75 -17.31
N ALA A 81 0.08 -7.93 -16.87
CA ALA A 81 0.54 -8.56 -15.64
C ALA A 81 1.13 -9.95 -15.91
N ILE A 82 2.20 -10.29 -15.18
CA ILE A 82 2.80 -11.63 -15.17
C ILE A 82 2.57 -12.25 -13.81
N VAL A 83 2.02 -13.46 -13.81
CA VAL A 83 1.76 -14.20 -12.58
C VAL A 83 2.80 -15.31 -12.45
N VAL A 84 3.52 -15.27 -11.34
CA VAL A 84 4.54 -16.23 -10.96
C VAL A 84 3.97 -17.14 -9.87
N SER A 85 4.04 -18.45 -10.06
CA SER A 85 3.38 -19.43 -9.18
C SER A 85 4.22 -20.69 -8.93
N SER A 86 5.54 -20.59 -9.01
CA SER A 86 6.46 -21.65 -8.55
C SER A 86 7.68 -21.06 -7.83
N PRO A 87 8.30 -21.80 -6.90
CA PRO A 87 9.52 -21.36 -6.22
C PRO A 87 10.66 -21.02 -7.19
N ARG A 88 10.87 -21.86 -8.21
CA ARG A 88 11.89 -21.62 -9.23
C ARG A 88 11.66 -20.30 -9.95
N MET A 89 10.44 -20.03 -10.38
CA MET A 89 10.16 -18.77 -11.09
C MET A 89 10.20 -17.55 -10.17
N ALA A 90 9.84 -17.71 -8.90
CA ALA A 90 9.97 -16.66 -7.90
C ALA A 90 11.45 -16.32 -7.65
N GLU A 91 12.34 -17.32 -7.65
CA GLU A 91 13.78 -17.07 -7.56
C GLU A 91 14.33 -16.29 -8.75
N GLU A 92 13.90 -16.61 -9.98
CA GLU A 92 14.32 -15.84 -11.16
C GLU A 92 13.92 -14.36 -11.06
N VAL A 93 12.70 -14.07 -10.59
CA VAL A 93 12.18 -12.71 -10.49
C VAL A 93 12.74 -11.95 -9.29
N MET A 94 12.83 -12.60 -8.13
CA MET A 94 13.15 -11.95 -6.85
C MET A 94 14.65 -11.99 -6.49
N LYS A 95 15.47 -12.73 -7.24
CA LYS A 95 16.92 -12.81 -7.02
C LYS A 95 17.73 -12.67 -8.31
N THR A 96 17.49 -13.51 -9.32
CA THR A 96 18.34 -13.51 -10.54
C THR A 96 18.20 -12.20 -11.31
N HIS A 97 16.98 -11.70 -11.42
CA HIS A 97 16.62 -10.49 -12.16
C HIS A 97 15.96 -9.44 -11.26
N ASP A 98 16.26 -9.45 -9.97
CA ASP A 98 15.63 -8.60 -8.95
C ASP A 98 15.61 -7.11 -9.31
N LEU A 99 16.71 -6.56 -9.84
CA LEU A 99 16.81 -5.17 -10.26
C LEU A 99 15.84 -4.81 -11.39
N ALA A 100 15.53 -5.74 -12.30
CA ALA A 100 14.57 -5.49 -13.39
C ALA A 100 13.12 -5.46 -12.89
N PHE A 101 12.86 -6.01 -11.70
CA PHE A 101 11.54 -6.09 -11.05
C PHE A 101 11.50 -5.32 -9.72
N ALA A 102 12.48 -4.45 -9.46
CA ALA A 102 12.61 -3.75 -8.19
C ALA A 102 11.54 -2.65 -8.01
N ASP A 103 11.07 -2.08 -9.12
CA ASP A 103 10.03 -1.06 -9.13
C ASP A 103 8.65 -1.68 -8.91
N ARG A 104 7.81 -0.99 -8.15
CA ARG A 104 6.43 -1.43 -7.86
C ARG A 104 5.43 -0.66 -8.70
N ALA A 105 4.35 -1.34 -9.11
CA ALA A 105 3.20 -0.65 -9.65
C ALA A 105 2.56 0.22 -8.55
N VAL A 106 2.33 1.50 -8.83
CA VAL A 106 1.78 2.44 -7.87
C VAL A 106 0.46 2.99 -8.38
N SER A 107 -0.64 2.70 -7.68
CA SER A 107 -1.94 3.30 -7.97
C SER A 107 -1.95 4.80 -7.69
N GLN A 108 -2.88 5.52 -8.31
CA GLN A 108 -3.04 6.95 -8.03
C GLN A 108 -3.35 7.20 -6.55
N ALA A 109 -4.14 6.33 -5.94
CA ALA A 109 -4.45 6.40 -4.52
C ALA A 109 -3.18 6.26 -3.67
N THR A 110 -2.33 5.28 -3.97
CA THR A 110 -1.06 5.06 -3.27
C THR A 110 -0.15 6.28 -3.43
N ARG A 111 0.02 6.83 -4.65
CA ARG A 111 0.83 8.04 -4.87
C ARG A 111 0.40 9.20 -3.98
N ILE A 112 -0.89 9.38 -3.74
CA ILE A 112 -1.41 10.42 -2.87
C ILE A 112 -1.15 10.09 -1.39
N VAL A 113 -1.38 8.84 -0.99
CA VAL A 113 -1.22 8.34 0.39
C VAL A 113 0.22 8.43 0.89
N VAL A 114 1.19 8.06 0.04
CA VAL A 114 2.62 8.02 0.38
C VAL A 114 3.43 9.12 -0.32
N TYR A 115 2.85 10.33 -0.42
CA TYR A 115 3.56 11.55 -0.83
C TYR A 115 4.40 11.38 -2.11
N GLY A 116 3.72 11.04 -3.20
CA GLY A 116 4.32 10.81 -4.51
C GLY A 116 4.97 9.44 -4.70
N ALA A 117 4.76 8.49 -3.77
CA ALA A 117 5.53 7.25 -3.66
C ALA A 117 7.01 7.54 -3.40
N SER A 118 7.27 8.33 -2.36
CA SER A 118 8.62 8.63 -1.89
C SER A 118 8.97 7.89 -0.60
N ASP A 119 8.19 6.89 -0.22
CA ASP A 119 8.43 6.02 0.92
C ASP A 119 9.40 4.87 0.60
N ILE A 120 9.67 4.01 1.60
CA ILE A 120 10.58 2.86 1.48
C ILE A 120 9.95 1.61 0.83
N ALA A 121 8.63 1.56 0.64
CA ALA A 121 7.94 0.46 -0.02
C ALA A 121 7.70 0.73 -1.51
N PHE A 122 7.20 1.91 -1.90
CA PHE A 122 6.78 2.19 -3.29
C PHE A 122 7.70 3.11 -4.09
N ALA A 123 8.72 3.73 -3.48
CA ALA A 123 9.65 4.55 -4.25
C ALA A 123 10.43 3.69 -5.27
N PRO A 124 10.66 4.24 -6.48
CA PRO A 124 11.40 3.53 -7.51
C PRO A 124 12.83 3.26 -7.04
N TYR A 125 13.38 2.14 -7.49
CA TYR A 125 14.73 1.74 -7.14
C TYR A 125 15.75 2.74 -7.67
N GLY A 126 16.60 3.24 -6.79
CA GLY A 126 17.57 4.29 -7.09
C GLY A 126 18.39 4.67 -5.87
N ASP A 127 19.24 5.69 -5.98
CA ASP A 127 20.09 6.15 -4.88
C ASP A 127 19.26 6.57 -3.66
N TYR A 128 18.18 7.31 -3.88
CA TYR A 128 17.24 7.71 -2.83
C TYR A 128 16.67 6.50 -2.09
N TRP A 129 16.07 5.53 -2.82
CA TRP A 129 15.47 4.34 -2.20
C TRP A 129 16.51 3.52 -1.44
N ARG A 130 17.70 3.29 -2.02
CA ARG A 130 18.79 2.55 -1.36
C ARG A 130 19.23 3.23 -0.08
N GLN A 131 19.38 4.56 -0.11
CA GLN A 131 19.77 5.35 1.06
C GLN A 131 18.71 5.27 2.17
N MET A 132 17.44 5.52 1.84
CA MET A 132 16.34 5.47 2.81
C MET A 132 16.14 4.08 3.39
N HIS A 133 16.20 3.03 2.55
CA HIS A 133 16.10 1.65 2.97
C HIS A 133 17.25 1.26 3.90
N LYS A 134 18.48 1.69 3.59
CA LYS A 134 19.65 1.47 4.46
C LYS A 134 19.48 2.13 5.83
N ILE A 135 19.11 3.41 5.86
CA ILE A 135 18.88 4.14 7.13
C ILE A 135 17.82 3.42 7.96
N CYS A 136 16.64 3.14 7.39
CA CYS A 136 15.56 2.47 8.12
C CYS A 136 15.97 1.07 8.61
N THR A 137 16.70 0.30 7.80
CA THR A 137 17.17 -1.04 8.19
C THR A 137 18.16 -0.97 9.34
N GLN A 138 19.13 -0.05 9.30
CA GLN A 138 20.15 0.06 10.33
C GLN A 138 19.60 0.63 11.64
N GLU A 139 18.67 1.57 11.55
CA GLU A 139 18.26 2.36 12.70
C GLU A 139 17.01 1.78 13.36
N LEU A 140 16.07 1.21 12.59
CA LEU A 140 14.84 0.61 13.11
C LEU A 140 14.91 -0.93 13.24
N LEU A 141 15.52 -1.59 12.27
CA LEU A 141 15.42 -3.06 12.10
C LEU A 141 16.70 -3.82 12.51
N SER A 142 17.71 -3.15 13.03
CA SER A 142 18.91 -3.83 13.53
C SER A 142 18.60 -4.66 14.77
N ALA A 143 19.34 -5.75 14.98
CA ALA A 143 19.16 -6.60 16.16
C ALA A 143 19.29 -5.80 17.48
N ARG A 144 20.19 -4.81 17.51
CA ARG A 144 20.38 -3.92 18.66
C ARG A 144 19.16 -3.04 18.93
N THR A 145 18.64 -2.37 17.91
CA THR A 145 17.44 -1.52 18.06
C THR A 145 16.22 -2.36 18.42
N VAL A 146 16.02 -3.50 17.75
CA VAL A 146 14.91 -4.40 18.07
C VAL A 146 14.99 -4.90 19.52
N GLN A 147 16.19 -5.17 20.04
CA GLN A 147 16.36 -5.51 21.46
C GLN A 147 16.03 -4.33 22.38
N SER A 148 16.40 -3.10 22.02
CA SER A 148 16.12 -1.91 22.85
C SER A 148 14.62 -1.63 22.99
N PHE A 149 13.78 -2.07 22.05
CA PHE A 149 12.31 -1.99 22.15
C PHE A 149 11.68 -3.00 23.14
N SER A 150 12.47 -3.79 23.87
CA SER A 150 11.94 -4.75 24.86
C SER A 150 10.98 -4.13 25.89
N PRO A 151 11.28 -2.96 26.51
CA PRO A 151 10.36 -2.33 27.46
C PRO A 151 9.03 -1.92 26.82
N ILE A 152 9.05 -1.46 25.57
CA ILE A 152 7.84 -1.12 24.80
C ILE A 152 6.98 -2.38 24.61
N ARG A 153 7.59 -3.48 24.14
CA ARG A 153 6.88 -4.76 23.93
C ARG A 153 6.25 -5.29 25.21
N GLN A 154 6.97 -5.26 26.33
CA GLN A 154 6.47 -5.71 27.61
C GLN A 154 5.28 -4.84 28.07
N ALA A 155 5.40 -3.52 27.98
CA ALA A 155 4.32 -2.61 28.35
C ALA A 155 3.06 -2.80 27.49
N GLU A 156 3.20 -2.94 26.17
CA GLU A 156 2.05 -3.20 25.28
C GLU A 156 1.45 -4.59 25.49
N ALA A 157 2.26 -5.61 25.78
CA ALA A 157 1.76 -6.96 26.04
C ALA A 157 0.96 -7.00 27.34
N SER A 158 1.45 -6.34 28.39
CA SER A 158 0.70 -6.17 29.64
C SER A 158 -0.62 -5.44 29.41
N ARG A 159 -0.63 -4.35 28.61
CA ARG A 159 -1.87 -3.63 28.24
C ARG A 159 -2.87 -4.52 27.50
N LEU A 160 -2.39 -5.36 26.58
CA LEU A 160 -3.23 -6.32 25.85
C LEU A 160 -3.88 -7.32 26.82
N VAL A 161 -3.08 -7.95 27.69
CA VAL A 161 -3.57 -8.93 28.67
C VAL A 161 -4.59 -8.29 29.62
N SER A 162 -4.27 -7.12 30.19
CA SER A 162 -5.19 -6.40 31.07
C SER A 162 -6.48 -6.02 30.35
N SER A 163 -6.42 -5.61 29.09
CA SER A 163 -7.61 -5.31 28.30
C SER A 163 -8.48 -6.54 28.06
N ILE A 164 -7.89 -7.73 27.88
CA ILE A 164 -8.64 -8.97 27.70
C ILE A 164 -9.25 -9.41 29.02
N GLN A 165 -8.48 -9.36 30.11
CA GLN A 165 -8.96 -9.70 31.46
C GLN A 165 -10.12 -8.80 31.91
N ALA A 166 -10.07 -7.50 31.62
CA ALA A 166 -11.16 -6.57 31.95
C ALA A 166 -12.47 -6.88 31.21
N LEU A 167 -12.38 -7.57 30.06
CA LEU A 167 -13.54 -8.02 29.28
C LEU A 167 -13.92 -9.48 29.60
N ALA A 168 -13.03 -10.22 30.26
CA ALA A 168 -13.26 -11.61 30.66
C ALA A 168 -14.31 -11.65 31.76
N GLY A 169 -15.46 -12.27 31.46
CA GLY A 169 -16.65 -12.27 32.34
C GLY A 169 -17.81 -11.44 31.80
N GLY A 170 -17.58 -10.64 30.75
CA GLY A 170 -18.66 -10.04 29.96
C GLY A 170 -19.43 -11.09 29.14
N LYS A 171 -20.68 -10.77 28.78
CA LYS A 171 -21.51 -11.62 27.89
C LYS A 171 -21.14 -11.48 26.41
N GLU A 172 -20.34 -10.48 26.06
CA GLU A 172 -20.00 -10.17 24.67
C GLU A 172 -18.72 -10.88 24.21
N PRO A 173 -18.67 -11.36 22.96
CA PRO A 173 -17.47 -11.97 22.41
C PRO A 173 -16.35 -10.93 22.25
N ILE A 174 -15.13 -11.33 22.58
CA ILE A 174 -13.94 -10.48 22.46
C ILE A 174 -13.39 -10.56 21.03
N ASN A 175 -13.28 -9.41 20.35
CA ASN A 175 -12.63 -9.33 19.05
C ASN A 175 -11.09 -9.35 19.18
N ILE A 176 -10.50 -10.54 19.15
CA ILE A 176 -9.04 -10.73 19.29
C ILE A 176 -8.26 -10.06 18.15
N ALA A 177 -8.78 -10.05 16.92
CA ALA A 177 -8.12 -9.43 15.78
C ALA A 177 -7.93 -7.92 15.99
N GLU A 178 -8.97 -7.25 16.48
CA GLU A 178 -8.90 -5.83 16.84
C GLU A 178 -7.90 -5.58 17.98
N LYS A 179 -7.88 -6.44 19.01
CA LYS A 179 -6.92 -6.32 20.12
C LYS A 179 -5.47 -6.48 19.67
N LEU A 180 -5.18 -7.46 18.81
CA LEU A 180 -3.85 -7.67 18.24
C LEU A 180 -3.44 -6.54 17.29
N TYR A 181 -4.38 -5.97 16.54
CA TYR A 181 -4.13 -4.79 15.72
C TYR A 181 -3.72 -3.59 16.59
N MET A 182 -4.46 -3.31 17.66
CA MET A 182 -4.13 -2.22 18.58
C MET A 182 -2.78 -2.42 19.25
N TYR A 183 -2.46 -3.65 19.67
CA TYR A 183 -1.13 -4.01 20.20
C TYR A 183 -0.02 -3.73 19.17
N SER A 184 -0.15 -4.24 17.94
CA SER A 184 0.88 -4.12 16.90
C SER A 184 1.08 -2.67 16.46
N SER A 185 -0.02 -1.94 16.24
CA SER A 185 0.01 -0.52 15.90
C SER A 185 0.65 0.32 17.00
N SER A 186 0.32 0.05 18.26
CA SER A 186 0.92 0.76 19.40
C SER A 186 2.41 0.47 19.54
N MET A 187 2.81 -0.81 19.40
CA MET A 187 4.21 -1.24 19.45
C MET A 187 5.05 -0.56 18.36
N ILE A 188 4.61 -0.60 17.10
CA ILE A 188 5.34 0.02 15.98
C ILE A 188 5.43 1.53 16.18
N ARG A 189 4.34 2.20 16.55
CA ARG A 189 4.33 3.66 16.70
C ARG A 189 5.28 4.12 17.81
N ARG A 190 5.22 3.48 18.98
CA ARG A 190 6.09 3.81 20.13
C ARG A 190 7.56 3.50 19.83
N SER A 191 7.83 2.47 19.04
CA SER A 191 9.19 2.07 18.67
C SER A 191 9.78 2.94 17.56
N ALA A 192 8.98 3.31 16.55
CA ALA A 192 9.45 4.05 15.38
C ALA A 192 9.37 5.57 15.53
N PHE A 193 8.40 6.12 16.27
CA PHE A 193 8.11 7.56 16.31
C PHE A 193 8.04 8.12 17.74
N GLY A 194 8.54 7.36 18.71
CA GLY A 194 8.60 7.79 20.10
C GLY A 194 7.25 8.20 20.70
N LYS A 195 7.30 9.19 21.58
CA LYS A 195 6.13 9.64 22.34
C LYS A 195 5.35 10.72 21.59
N VAL A 196 4.30 10.29 20.89
CA VAL A 196 3.32 11.17 20.25
C VAL A 196 2.20 11.54 21.24
N SER A 197 1.57 12.71 21.08
CA SER A 197 0.40 13.10 21.88
C SER A 197 -0.73 12.07 21.74
N ARG A 198 -1.56 11.87 22.78
CA ARG A 198 -2.69 10.90 22.72
C ARG A 198 -3.69 11.26 21.61
N ASP A 199 -3.89 12.55 21.37
CA ASP A 199 -4.84 13.03 20.36
C ASP A 199 -4.32 12.78 18.95
N ASP A 200 -3.05 13.09 18.67
CA ASP A 200 -2.42 12.80 17.38
C ASP A 200 -2.32 11.28 17.16
N GLN A 201 -2.07 10.50 18.22
CA GLN A 201 -2.08 9.04 18.17
C GLN A 201 -3.44 8.48 17.73
N ASN A 202 -4.54 8.93 18.36
CA ASN A 202 -5.88 8.49 18.02
C ASN A 202 -6.28 8.93 16.61
N ALA A 203 -5.97 10.17 16.26
CA ALA A 203 -6.22 10.70 14.92
C ALA A 203 -5.46 9.91 13.86
N PHE A 204 -4.19 9.58 14.11
CA PHE A 204 -3.36 8.80 13.20
C PHE A 204 -3.88 7.37 13.01
N VAL A 205 -4.24 6.67 14.09
CA VAL A 205 -4.83 5.31 13.99
C VAL A 205 -6.12 5.32 13.17
N LEU A 206 -6.98 6.32 13.37
CA LEU A 206 -8.20 6.48 12.58
C LEU A 206 -7.89 6.75 11.11
N ILE A 207 -6.91 7.60 10.82
CA ILE A 207 -6.48 7.92 9.46
C ILE A 207 -5.94 6.68 8.75
N ILE A 208 -5.07 5.89 9.39
CA ILE A 208 -4.56 4.64 8.81
C ILE A 208 -5.71 3.66 8.56
N LYS A 209 -6.64 3.50 9.51
CA LYS A 209 -7.82 2.62 9.37
C LYS A 209 -8.73 3.06 8.22
N ASP A 210 -8.98 4.35 8.07
CA ASP A 210 -9.80 4.91 7.00
C ASP A 210 -9.07 4.83 5.64
N GLY A 211 -7.75 5.01 5.63
CA GLY A 211 -6.90 4.96 4.44
C GLY A 211 -6.81 3.55 3.85
N VAL A 212 -6.83 2.51 4.69
CA VAL A 212 -6.88 1.10 4.26
C VAL A 212 -8.07 0.81 3.34
N ALA A 213 -9.23 1.43 3.56
CA ALA A 213 -10.38 1.26 2.68
C ALA A 213 -10.15 1.86 1.27
N ALA A 214 -9.17 2.76 1.13
CA ALA A 214 -8.78 3.38 -0.14
C ALA A 214 -7.58 2.70 -0.82
N LYS A 215 -6.96 1.67 -0.22
CA LYS A 215 -5.74 1.00 -0.74
C LYS A 215 -5.97 -0.06 -1.82
N GLY A 216 -7.17 -0.11 -2.41
CA GLY A 216 -7.46 -0.99 -3.55
C GLY A 216 -6.97 -0.39 -4.87
N MET A 217 -6.66 -1.25 -5.85
CA MET A 217 -6.54 -0.81 -7.24
C MET A 217 -7.94 -0.40 -7.73
N GLU A 218 -8.08 0.85 -8.18
CA GLU A 218 -9.34 1.36 -8.72
C GLU A 218 -9.50 0.92 -10.19
N ILE A 219 -10.74 0.95 -10.68
CA ILE A 219 -11.01 0.74 -12.11
C ILE A 219 -10.21 1.73 -12.96
N ALA A 220 -10.02 2.96 -12.48
CA ALA A 220 -9.23 3.95 -13.19
C ALA A 220 -7.74 3.53 -13.34
N ASP A 221 -7.18 2.81 -12.36
CA ASP A 221 -5.81 2.29 -12.45
C ASP A 221 -5.68 1.17 -13.50
N LEU A 222 -6.76 0.41 -13.75
CA LEU A 222 -6.82 -0.62 -14.79
C LEU A 222 -6.96 -0.05 -16.22
N PHE A 223 -7.37 1.21 -16.34
CA PHE A 223 -7.75 1.86 -17.61
C PHE A 223 -7.15 3.28 -17.72
N PRO A 224 -5.82 3.46 -17.62
CA PRO A 224 -5.15 4.76 -17.59
C PRO A 224 -5.44 5.65 -18.81
N SER A 225 -5.77 5.08 -19.97
CA SER A 225 -6.09 5.86 -21.17
C SER A 225 -7.46 6.57 -21.04
N TYR A 226 -8.35 6.06 -20.19
CA TYR A 226 -9.70 6.57 -19.99
C TYR A 226 -9.74 7.64 -18.89
N LYS A 227 -9.15 8.81 -19.20
CA LYS A 227 -8.98 9.94 -18.26
C LYS A 227 -10.26 10.37 -17.52
N PHE A 228 -11.44 10.18 -18.11
CA PHE A 228 -12.71 10.52 -17.45
C PHE A 228 -12.95 9.68 -16.18
N LEU A 229 -12.45 8.44 -16.11
CA LEU A 229 -12.57 7.60 -14.91
C LEU A 229 -11.83 8.22 -13.73
N HIS A 230 -10.68 8.84 -13.98
CA HIS A 230 -9.94 9.60 -12.96
C HIS A 230 -10.65 10.91 -12.57
N PHE A 231 -11.41 11.52 -13.49
CA PHE A 231 -12.13 12.78 -13.25
C PHE A 231 -13.40 12.60 -12.41
N PHE A 232 -14.20 11.56 -12.71
CA PHE A 232 -15.44 11.28 -11.99
C PHE A 232 -15.28 10.43 -10.73
N SER A 233 -14.04 10.11 -10.33
CA SER A 233 -13.80 9.34 -9.12
C SER A 233 -14.19 10.15 -7.89
N VAL A 234 -15.38 9.87 -7.34
CA VAL A 234 -15.82 10.33 -6.00
C VAL A 234 -14.79 9.94 -4.93
N VAL A 235 -13.99 8.90 -5.19
CA VAL A 235 -12.89 8.48 -4.34
C VAL A 235 -11.79 9.54 -4.30
N LYS A 236 -11.52 10.27 -5.39
CA LYS A 236 -10.52 11.35 -5.42
C LYS A 236 -10.83 12.45 -4.39
N ILE A 237 -12.06 12.95 -4.32
CA ILE A 237 -12.45 13.99 -3.35
C ILE A 237 -12.32 13.47 -1.90
N LYS A 238 -12.75 12.23 -1.66
CA LYS A 238 -12.61 11.61 -0.33
C LYS A 238 -11.14 11.44 0.04
N LEU A 239 -10.31 11.03 -0.91
CA LEU A 239 -8.89 10.81 -0.75
C LEU A 239 -8.13 12.13 -0.52
N GLU A 240 -8.49 13.21 -1.20
CA GLU A 240 -7.92 14.54 -0.96
C GLU A 240 -8.24 15.05 0.46
N LYS A 241 -9.48 14.93 0.92
CA LYS A 241 -9.85 15.28 2.31
C LYS A 241 -9.11 14.43 3.33
N TRP A 242 -8.98 13.13 3.05
CA TRP A 242 -8.22 12.21 3.88
C TRP A 242 -6.73 12.58 3.90
N MET A 243 -6.14 12.90 2.74
CA MET A 243 -4.76 13.35 2.61
C MET A 243 -4.51 14.62 3.42
N GLN A 244 -5.42 15.61 3.36
CA GLN A 244 -5.31 16.81 4.18
C GLN A 244 -5.32 16.50 5.69
N LYS A 245 -6.17 15.58 6.12
CA LYS A 245 -6.24 15.15 7.53
C LYS A 245 -4.96 14.42 7.94
N GLN A 246 -4.46 13.50 7.11
CA GLN A 246 -3.19 12.81 7.30
C GLN A 246 -2.03 13.81 7.40
N ASP A 247 -1.95 14.72 6.44
CA ASP A 247 -0.87 15.70 6.36
C ASP A 247 -0.83 16.62 7.56
N LYS A 248 -2.00 17.04 8.05
CA LYS A 248 -2.11 17.83 9.28
C LYS A 248 -1.53 17.08 10.48
N VAL A 249 -1.91 15.81 10.68
CA VAL A 249 -1.44 15.00 11.82
C VAL A 249 0.07 14.74 11.71
N LEU A 250 0.55 14.31 10.53
CA LEU A 250 1.96 14.04 10.31
C LEU A 250 2.82 15.29 10.42
N SER A 251 2.35 16.43 9.91
CA SER A 251 3.03 17.71 10.06
C SER A 251 3.11 18.15 11.52
N ASN A 252 2.08 17.90 12.33
CA ASN A 252 2.13 18.19 13.77
C ASN A 252 3.21 17.34 14.47
N ILE A 253 3.23 16.04 14.19
CA ILE A 253 4.22 15.10 14.72
C ILE A 253 5.63 15.54 14.30
N LEU A 254 5.85 15.79 13.01
CA LEU A 254 7.15 16.19 12.50
C LEU A 254 7.62 17.53 13.09
N ARG A 255 6.75 18.53 13.17
CA ARG A 255 7.09 19.82 13.79
C ARG A 255 7.44 19.69 15.26
N GLN A 256 6.83 18.76 15.98
CA GLN A 256 7.19 18.48 17.37
C GLN A 256 8.64 17.98 17.45
N HIS A 257 9.00 16.97 16.66
CA HIS A 257 10.36 16.44 16.62
C HIS A 257 11.38 17.50 16.16
N ILE A 258 11.05 18.34 15.18
CA ILE A 258 11.92 19.46 14.75
C ILE A 258 12.18 20.43 15.91
N ARG A 259 11.17 20.77 16.72
CA ARG A 259 11.35 21.65 17.89
C ARG A 259 12.19 20.99 18.99
N ASP A 260 11.96 19.71 19.25
CA ASP A 260 12.69 18.96 20.26
C ASP A 260 14.16 18.75 19.84
N PHE A 261 14.40 18.54 18.55
CA PHE A 261 15.73 18.49 17.93
C PHE A 261 16.47 19.82 18.05
N ALA A 262 15.85 20.95 17.69
CA ALA A 262 16.45 22.28 17.77
C ALA A 262 16.83 22.69 19.21
N THR A 263 16.07 22.21 20.21
CA THR A 263 16.32 22.50 21.63
C THR A 263 17.28 21.50 22.29
N LYS A 264 17.92 20.60 21.52
CA LYS A 264 18.80 19.50 21.99
C LYS A 264 18.16 18.56 23.01
N LYS A 265 16.82 18.54 23.09
CA LYS A 265 16.07 17.53 23.86
C LYS A 265 16.07 16.15 23.17
N SER A 266 16.47 16.09 21.89
CA SER A 266 16.46 14.87 21.06
C SER A 266 17.38 13.74 21.53
N SER A 267 18.42 14.02 22.32
CA SER A 267 19.19 12.95 22.99
C SER A 267 18.35 12.15 24.01
N THR A 268 17.08 12.52 24.20
CA THR A 268 16.09 11.88 25.07
C THR A 268 14.69 11.73 24.44
N GLY A 269 14.55 11.84 23.11
CA GLY A 269 13.27 11.98 22.40
C GLY A 269 12.35 10.75 22.42
N GLY A 270 12.91 9.54 22.35
CA GLY A 270 12.16 8.30 22.49
C GLY A 270 11.66 8.08 23.91
N GLU A 271 10.61 7.26 24.05
CA GLU A 271 9.90 7.08 25.32
C GLU A 271 10.79 6.57 26.48
N PHE A 272 11.97 6.01 26.16
CA PHE A 272 12.98 5.56 27.12
C PHE A 272 14.36 6.24 26.93
N GLY A 273 14.39 7.45 26.35
CA GLY A 273 15.61 8.25 26.23
C GLY A 273 16.56 7.84 25.09
N GLN A 274 16.03 7.22 24.02
CA GLN A 274 16.78 6.87 22.80
C GLN A 274 16.25 7.68 21.62
N GLU A 275 17.07 7.97 20.60
CA GLU A 275 16.57 8.56 19.34
C GLU A 275 15.54 7.62 18.69
N ASP A 276 14.42 8.16 18.21
CA ASP A 276 13.49 7.43 17.34
C ASP A 276 13.81 7.66 15.85
N LEU A 277 13.06 7.00 14.95
CA LEU A 277 13.35 7.08 13.51
C LEU A 277 13.20 8.50 12.97
N ILE A 278 12.28 9.31 13.50
CA ILE A 278 12.08 10.68 13.04
C ILE A 278 13.30 11.52 13.43
N ASP A 279 13.75 11.39 14.69
CA ASP A 279 14.96 12.06 15.18
C ASP A 279 16.19 11.68 14.36
N VAL A 280 16.35 10.39 14.04
CA VAL A 280 17.45 9.89 13.21
C VAL A 280 17.39 10.47 11.80
N LEU A 281 16.22 10.48 11.16
CA LEU A 281 16.06 11.04 9.83
C LEU A 281 16.38 12.55 9.82
N LEU A 282 15.93 13.30 10.83
CA LEU A 282 16.28 14.72 10.99
C LEU A 282 17.80 14.91 11.18
N ARG A 283 18.43 14.13 12.06
CA ARG A 283 19.88 14.16 12.27
C ARG A 283 20.66 13.90 10.99
N VAL A 284 20.27 12.86 10.26
CA VAL A 284 20.92 12.46 9.01
C VAL A 284 20.74 13.52 7.92
N ARG A 285 19.57 14.17 7.84
CA ARG A 285 19.33 15.31 6.95
C ARG A 285 20.28 16.47 7.24
N GLU A 286 20.39 16.88 8.49
CA GLU A 286 21.21 18.03 8.92
C GLU A 286 22.72 17.75 8.83
N SER A 287 23.12 16.49 8.96
CA SER A 287 24.55 16.10 8.88
C SER A 287 25.15 16.26 7.48
N GLY A 288 24.33 16.56 6.45
CA GLY A 288 24.81 16.83 5.08
C GLY A 288 25.40 15.63 4.35
N GLY A 289 25.38 14.44 4.94
CA GLY A 289 25.96 13.20 4.38
C GLY A 289 25.06 12.46 3.40
N LEU A 290 23.96 13.07 2.94
CA LEU A 290 23.00 12.45 2.04
C LEU A 290 23.39 12.64 0.58
N GLN A 291 23.32 11.56 -0.20
CA GLN A 291 23.46 11.58 -1.65
C GLN A 291 22.24 12.23 -2.33
N CYS A 292 21.07 12.17 -1.68
CA CYS A 292 19.83 12.78 -2.15
C CYS A 292 19.23 13.70 -1.08
N GLN A 293 18.73 14.86 -1.48
CA GLN A 293 18.01 15.75 -0.57
C GLN A 293 16.74 15.08 -0.05
N MET A 294 16.58 15.06 1.28
CA MET A 294 15.41 14.50 1.95
C MET A 294 14.48 15.62 2.41
N THR A 295 13.25 15.63 1.90
CA THR A 295 12.22 16.62 2.24
C THR A 295 11.35 16.16 3.41
N ASP A 296 10.51 17.04 3.94
CA ASP A 296 9.53 16.70 4.98
C ASP A 296 8.51 15.68 4.47
N ASP A 297 8.10 15.79 3.21
CA ASP A 297 7.21 14.84 2.56
C ASP A 297 7.83 13.44 2.50
N ASN A 298 9.15 13.34 2.27
CA ASN A 298 9.85 12.05 2.33
C ASN A 298 9.80 11.43 3.73
N ILE A 299 10.05 12.21 4.78
CA ILE A 299 9.96 11.70 6.17
C ILE A 299 8.52 11.27 6.49
N LYS A 300 7.52 12.09 6.13
CA LYS A 300 6.10 11.75 6.32
C LYS A 300 5.71 10.47 5.57
N ALA A 301 6.21 10.26 4.35
CA ALA A 301 5.98 9.04 3.57
C ALA A 301 6.52 7.78 4.27
N VAL A 302 7.72 7.88 4.86
CA VAL A 302 8.31 6.78 5.65
C VAL A 302 7.50 6.50 6.91
N ILE A 303 7.04 7.53 7.63
CA ILE A 303 6.20 7.37 8.81
C ILE A 303 4.91 6.62 8.48
N VAL A 304 4.21 7.00 7.40
CA VAL A 304 3.00 6.31 6.94
C VAL A 304 3.28 4.85 6.65
N THR A 305 4.35 4.58 5.90
CA THR A 305 4.69 3.23 5.45
C THR A 305 5.07 2.33 6.62
N VAL A 306 5.89 2.81 7.56
CA VAL A 306 6.27 2.05 8.76
C VAL A 306 5.06 1.79 9.65
N ALA A 307 4.17 2.78 9.83
CA ALA A 307 2.94 2.60 10.60
C ALA A 307 1.99 1.58 9.96
N ASP A 308 1.91 1.58 8.63
CA ASP A 308 1.07 0.68 7.85
C ASP A 308 1.51 -0.78 7.94
N LEU A 309 2.80 -1.06 8.18
CA LEU A 309 3.32 -2.43 8.38
C LEU A 309 2.70 -3.12 9.62
N GLY A 310 2.17 -2.36 10.58
CA GLY A 310 1.42 -2.87 11.74
C GLY A 310 -0.06 -3.08 11.49
N GLY A 311 -0.50 -2.87 10.23
CA GLY A 311 -1.84 -3.07 9.74
C GLY A 311 -2.35 -4.51 9.90
N PRO A 312 -3.67 -4.73 9.91
CA PRO A 312 -4.23 -6.08 9.87
C PRO A 312 -3.79 -6.79 8.58
N ALA A 313 -3.29 -8.03 8.67
CA ALA A 313 -2.73 -8.77 7.53
C ALA A 313 -3.75 -9.05 6.40
N ASP A 314 -5.05 -9.07 6.72
CA ASP A 314 -6.17 -9.18 5.77
C ASP A 314 -6.35 -7.93 4.89
N GLN A 315 -5.63 -6.85 5.20
CA GLN A 315 -5.69 -5.57 4.50
C GLN A 315 -4.57 -5.38 3.47
N VAL A 316 -3.69 -6.38 3.31
CA VAL A 316 -2.84 -6.53 2.12
C VAL A 316 -3.72 -6.96 0.94
N LYS A 317 -4.67 -6.10 0.56
CA LYS A 317 -5.52 -6.29 -0.60
C LYS A 317 -4.74 -5.85 -1.84
N PHE A 318 -4.29 -6.83 -2.61
CA PHE A 318 -3.96 -6.75 -4.03
C PHE A 318 -2.84 -5.81 -4.51
N GLY A 319 -2.34 -4.88 -3.70
CA GLY A 319 -1.25 -3.97 -4.09
C GLY A 319 0.17 -4.54 -3.97
N LEU A 320 0.34 -5.75 -3.43
CA LEU A 320 1.66 -6.36 -3.20
C LEU A 320 2.06 -7.41 -4.24
N MET A 321 1.24 -7.68 -5.27
CA MET A 321 1.51 -8.70 -6.30
C MET A 321 0.97 -8.33 -7.69
N LEU A 322 1.02 -7.06 -8.06
CA LEU A 322 0.95 -6.61 -9.46
C LEU A 322 2.03 -5.55 -9.70
#